data_AF-A0A9D1KJA0-F1
#
_entry.id   AF-A0A9D1KJA0-F1
#
_cell.length_a   1.000
_cell.length_b   1.000
_cell.length_c   1.000
_cell.angle_alpha   90.00
_cell.angle_beta   90.00
_cell.angle_gamma   90.00
#
_symmetry.space_group_name_H-M   'P 1'
#
loop_
_entity.id
_entity.type
_entity.pdbx_description
1 polymer ?
#
loop_
_entity_poly.entity_id
_entity_poly.type
_entity_poly.pdbx_seq_one_letter_code
_entity_poly.pdbx_strand_id
1 'polypeptide(L)'
;MKKFIAIIAAALVFSVAASAQPKAVGLRVANGAEISYQHYLGGMNFIEADLGIMGNGIAVTGVYDFHIASAGDFNFYGGPGASLGCFTYRDGDNKAYANLLAAIVGQIGAEYNIPGAPVNLSLDWRPAINFGSGFNFGWAAFAFGVRYYF
;
A
#
# COMPACT_ATOMS: atom_id res chain seq x y z
N MET A 1 -21.15 24.73 20.58
CA MET A 1 -21.44 23.45 21.26
C MET A 1 -22.21 22.47 20.38
N LYS A 2 -23.42 22.78 19.88
CA LYS A 2 -24.21 21.85 19.03
C LYS A 2 -23.48 21.36 17.76
N LYS A 3 -22.74 22.25 17.07
CA LYS A 3 -21.92 21.90 15.89
C LYS A 3 -20.76 20.95 16.19
N PHE A 4 -20.17 21.04 17.38
CA PHE A 4 -19.05 20.19 17.81
C PHE A 4 -19.53 18.77 18.13
N ILE A 5 -20.68 18.65 18.79
CA ILE A 5 -21.34 17.36 19.03
C ILE A 5 -21.73 16.70 17.69
N ALA A 6 -22.23 17.48 16.72
CA ALA A 6 -22.56 16.95 15.39
C ALA A 6 -21.33 16.44 14.62
N ILE A 7 -20.18 17.12 14.72
CA ILE A 7 -18.92 16.68 14.09
C ILE A 7 -18.40 15.39 14.76
N ILE A 8 -18.43 15.31 16.09
CA ILE A 8 -18.02 14.09 16.80
C ILE A 8 -18.96 12.93 16.47
N ALA A 9 -20.28 13.17 16.44
CA ALA A 9 -21.25 12.16 16.05
C ALA A 9 -21.04 11.70 14.61
N ALA A 10 -20.78 12.62 13.67
CA ALA A 10 -20.45 12.28 12.28
C ALA A 10 -19.15 11.50 12.17
N ALA A 11 -18.10 11.87 12.93
CA ALA A 11 -16.83 11.14 12.97
C ALA A 11 -16.99 9.74 13.56
N LEU A 12 -17.82 9.57 14.60
CA LEU A 12 -18.13 8.27 15.19
C LEU A 12 -18.92 7.39 14.21
N VAL A 13 -19.96 7.93 13.57
CA VAL A 13 -20.73 7.21 12.55
C VAL A 13 -19.85 6.83 11.36
N PHE A 14 -18.98 7.73 10.90
CA PHE A 14 -18.01 7.46 9.84
C PHE A 14 -17.02 6.37 10.25
N SER A 15 -16.53 6.38 11.50
CA SER A 15 -15.62 5.35 12.02
C SER A 15 -16.27 3.96 12.06
N VAL A 16 -17.56 3.89 12.45
CA VAL A 16 -18.32 2.63 12.45
C VAL A 16 -18.54 2.13 11.01
N ALA A 17 -18.94 3.01 10.09
CA ALA A 17 -19.16 2.66 8.69
C ALA A 17 -17.87 2.21 7.98
N ALA A 18 -16.74 2.85 8.28
CA ALA A 18 -15.41 2.44 7.81
C ALA A 18 -15.03 1.07 8.38
N SER A 19 -15.21 0.83 9.69
CA SER A 19 -14.86 -0.45 10.30
C SER A 19 -15.59 -1.66 9.70
N ALA A 20 -16.78 -1.46 9.13
CA ALA A 20 -17.60 -2.52 8.53
C ALA A 20 -17.22 -2.87 7.08
N GLN A 21 -16.28 -2.15 6.46
CA GLN A 21 -15.88 -2.43 5.08
C GLN A 21 -14.96 -3.66 4.98
N PRO A 22 -15.01 -4.39 3.85
CA PRO A 22 -14.09 -5.49 3.58
C PRO A 22 -12.64 -5.07 3.71
N LYS A 23 -11.81 -5.99 4.20
CA LYS A 23 -10.38 -5.78 4.40
C LYS A 23 -9.61 -6.94 3.80
N ALA A 24 -8.37 -6.72 3.43
CA ALA A 24 -7.44 -7.80 3.16
C ALA A 24 -6.11 -7.55 3.85
N VAL A 25 -5.45 -8.61 4.29
CA VAL A 25 -4.11 -8.54 4.86
C VAL A 25 -3.25 -9.65 4.33
N GLY A 26 -1.98 -9.37 4.06
CA GLY A 26 -1.08 -10.38 3.54
C GLY A 26 0.33 -9.89 3.31
N LEU A 27 1.01 -10.57 2.40
CA LEU A 27 2.38 -10.29 2.03
C LEU A 27 2.48 -9.92 0.56
N ARG A 28 3.31 -8.92 0.26
CA ARG A 28 3.71 -8.51 -1.08
C ARG A 28 5.22 -8.59 -1.20
N VAL A 29 5.73 -9.30 -2.21
CA VAL A 29 7.15 -9.64 -2.35
C VAL A 29 7.68 -9.20 -3.72
N ALA A 30 8.77 -8.44 -3.71
CA ALA A 30 9.51 -8.00 -4.89
C ALA A 30 11.02 -8.10 -4.60
N ASN A 31 11.77 -7.00 -4.71
CA ASN A 31 13.17 -6.90 -4.25
C ASN A 31 13.31 -6.87 -2.71
N GLY A 32 12.18 -6.88 -2.01
CA GLY A 32 12.03 -6.95 -0.55
C GLY A 32 10.69 -7.60 -0.22
N ALA A 33 10.25 -7.46 1.03
CA ALA A 33 8.95 -7.98 1.47
C ALA A 33 8.17 -6.89 2.21
N GLU A 34 6.86 -6.88 1.99
CA GLU A 34 5.93 -5.94 2.59
C GLU A 34 4.78 -6.68 3.25
N ILE A 35 4.39 -6.25 4.44
CA ILE A 35 3.08 -6.57 4.99
C ILE A 35 2.11 -5.59 4.36
N SER A 36 1.10 -6.11 3.65
CA SER A 36 0.13 -5.32 2.91
C SER A 36 -1.24 -5.41 3.56
N TYR A 37 -1.88 -4.27 3.78
CA TYR A 37 -3.24 -4.16 4.30
C TYR A 37 -4.10 -3.33 3.35
N GLN A 38 -5.21 -3.89 2.89
CA GLN A 38 -6.19 -3.22 2.05
C GLN A 38 -7.48 -2.97 2.82
N HIS A 39 -8.07 -1.81 2.59
CA HIS A 39 -9.35 -1.41 3.15
C HIS A 39 -10.26 -0.87 2.05
N TYR A 40 -11.33 -1.61 1.76
CA TYR A 40 -12.28 -1.26 0.71
C TYR A 40 -13.21 -0.13 1.17
N LEU A 41 -13.73 0.65 0.23
CA LEU A 41 -14.47 1.89 0.53
C LEU A 41 -15.92 1.85 0.02
N GLY A 42 -16.69 0.85 0.44
CA GLY A 42 -18.09 0.68 0.02
C GLY A 42 -18.27 0.19 -1.42
N GLY A 43 -17.19 -0.24 -2.05
CA GLY A 43 -17.13 -0.75 -3.42
C GLY A 43 -15.79 -1.43 -3.67
N MET A 44 -15.35 -1.47 -4.93
CA MET A 44 -14.09 -2.13 -5.32
C MET A 44 -12.86 -1.23 -5.25
N ASN A 45 -13.03 0.07 -4.98
CA ASN A 45 -11.91 0.96 -4.69
C ASN A 45 -11.42 0.71 -3.26
N PHE A 46 -10.11 0.77 -3.04
CA PHE A 46 -9.51 0.50 -1.74
C PHE A 46 -8.32 1.41 -1.46
N ILE A 47 -8.00 1.55 -0.18
CA ILE A 47 -6.71 2.08 0.27
C ILE A 47 -5.83 0.91 0.61
N GLU A 48 -4.60 0.90 0.11
CA GLU A 48 -3.55 -0.05 0.47
C GLU A 48 -2.51 0.66 1.35
N ALA A 49 -2.17 0.02 2.47
CA ALA A 49 -1.10 0.44 3.37
C ALA A 49 -0.11 -0.70 3.52
N ASP A 50 1.14 -0.44 3.16
CA ASP A 50 2.21 -1.43 3.18
C ASP A 50 3.33 -1.03 4.14
N LEU A 51 3.79 -1.99 4.93
CA LEU A 51 5.01 -1.89 5.72
C LEU A 51 6.08 -2.78 5.11
N GLY A 52 7.04 -2.17 4.44
CA GLY A 52 8.07 -2.83 3.65
C GLY A 52 9.44 -2.83 4.28
N ILE A 53 10.18 -3.92 4.06
CA ILE A 53 11.61 -4.05 4.35
C ILE A 53 12.33 -4.35 3.04
N MET A 54 13.35 -3.56 2.72
CA MET A 54 14.22 -3.77 1.56
C MET A 54 15.68 -3.60 1.98
N GLY A 55 16.41 -4.71 2.03
CA GLY A 55 17.80 -4.73 2.51
C GLY A 55 17.92 -4.19 3.93
N ASN A 56 18.49 -3.00 4.07
CA ASN A 56 18.72 -2.32 5.34
C ASN A 56 17.85 -1.06 5.54
N GLY A 57 16.73 -0.99 4.82
CA GLY A 57 15.72 0.05 4.95
C GLY A 57 14.33 -0.49 5.24
N ILE A 58 13.52 0.38 5.83
CA ILE A 58 12.10 0.18 6.13
C ILE A 58 11.30 1.32 5.52
N ALA A 59 10.13 1.04 4.98
CA ALA A 59 9.25 2.05 4.41
C ALA A 59 7.79 1.75 4.72
N VAL A 60 6.99 2.80 4.85
CA VAL A 60 5.54 2.74 4.86
C VAL A 60 5.05 3.36 3.56
N THR A 61 4.23 2.63 2.81
CA THR A 61 3.61 3.11 1.57
C THR A 61 2.11 3.14 1.74
N GLY A 62 1.47 4.22 1.28
CA GLY A 62 0.02 4.33 1.18
C GLY A 62 -0.39 4.59 -0.26
N VAL A 63 -1.35 3.83 -0.78
CA VAL A 63 -1.87 3.95 -2.14
C VAL A 63 -3.40 4.01 -2.10
N TYR A 64 -3.97 4.87 -2.93
CA TYR A 64 -5.40 4.85 -3.20
C TYR A 64 -5.62 4.22 -4.57
N ASP A 65 -6.20 3.01 -4.59
CA ASP A 65 -6.39 2.24 -5.82
C ASP A 65 -7.83 2.34 -6.29
N PHE A 66 -7.98 2.77 -7.55
CA PHE A 66 -9.23 2.73 -8.28
C PHE A 66 -9.38 1.36 -8.93
N HIS A 67 -10.56 0.77 -8.81
CA HIS A 67 -10.93 -0.37 -9.64
C HIS A 67 -11.08 0.06 -11.09
N ILE A 68 -10.42 -0.65 -12.01
CA ILE A 68 -10.41 -0.36 -13.45
C ILE A 68 -11.36 -1.28 -14.19
N ALA A 69 -11.26 -2.59 -13.97
CA ALA A 69 -12.08 -3.60 -14.66
C ALA A 69 -12.05 -4.95 -13.94
N SER A 70 -13.04 -5.80 -14.22
CA SER A 70 -13.06 -7.21 -13.82
C SER A 70 -13.22 -8.13 -15.02
N ALA A 71 -12.60 -9.31 -14.95
CA ALA A 71 -12.76 -10.40 -15.91
C ALA A 71 -12.86 -11.74 -15.15
N GLY A 72 -14.08 -12.17 -14.85
CA GLY A 72 -14.31 -13.32 -13.96
C GLY A 72 -13.80 -13.00 -12.55
N ASP A 73 -12.95 -13.87 -12.02
CA ASP A 73 -12.35 -13.69 -10.68
C ASP A 73 -11.09 -12.80 -10.69
N PHE A 74 -10.73 -12.22 -11.84
CA PHE A 74 -9.65 -11.23 -11.94
C PHE A 74 -10.19 -9.81 -11.78
N ASN A 75 -9.53 -9.00 -10.94
CA ASN A 75 -9.75 -7.56 -10.85
C ASN A 75 -8.47 -6.81 -11.21
N PHE A 76 -8.64 -5.71 -11.93
CA PHE A 76 -7.57 -4.80 -12.30
C PHE A 76 -7.76 -3.47 -11.59
N TYR A 77 -6.67 -2.92 -11.09
CA TYR A 77 -6.68 -1.66 -10.37
C TYR A 77 -5.43 -0.84 -10.66
N GLY A 78 -5.50 0.42 -10.28
CA GLY A 78 -4.32 1.25 -10.17
C GLY A 78 -4.64 2.58 -9.54
N GLY A 79 -3.62 3.31 -9.13
CA GLY A 79 -3.80 4.61 -8.51
C GLY A 79 -2.53 5.22 -7.95
N PRO A 80 -2.63 6.45 -7.43
CA PRO A 80 -1.51 7.18 -6.86
C PRO A 80 -1.30 6.87 -5.39
N GLY A 81 -0.09 7.11 -4.91
CA GLY A 81 0.29 6.95 -3.51
C GLY A 81 1.53 7.73 -3.12
N ALA A 82 1.96 7.53 -1.89
CA ALA A 82 3.21 8.06 -1.36
C ALA A 82 3.88 7.04 -0.45
N SER A 83 5.21 7.11 -0.36
CA SER A 83 6.03 6.27 0.50
C SER A 83 6.94 7.13 1.35
N LEU A 84 7.08 6.78 2.62
CA LEU A 84 8.01 7.38 3.56
C LEU A 84 8.75 6.27 4.32
N GLY A 85 10.07 6.39 4.41
CA GLY A 85 10.89 5.37 5.03
C GLY A 85 12.25 5.88 5.43
N CYS A 86 13.09 4.98 5.90
CA CYS A 86 14.49 5.24 6.14
C CYS A 86 15.33 4.05 5.72
N PHE A 87 16.57 4.33 5.33
CA PHE A 87 17.56 3.29 5.06
C PHE A 87 18.88 3.67 5.71
N THR A 88 19.64 2.65 6.07
CA THR A 88 20.99 2.85 6.58
C THR A 88 22.01 2.69 5.45
N TYR A 89 23.18 3.29 5.58
CA TYR A 89 24.33 2.99 4.73
C TYR A 89 25.60 3.16 5.55
N ARG A 90 26.71 2.55 5.10
CA ARG A 90 28.01 2.72 5.73
C ARG A 90 28.95 3.47 4.81
N ASP A 91 29.75 4.37 5.38
CA ASP A 91 30.81 5.07 4.64
C ASP A 91 32.08 4.20 4.50
N GLY A 92 33.13 4.76 3.89
CA GLY A 92 34.43 4.09 3.74
C GLY A 92 35.14 3.81 5.07
N ASP A 93 34.77 4.49 6.15
CA ASP A 93 35.28 4.28 7.51
C ASP A 93 34.39 3.31 8.33
N ASN A 94 33.44 2.63 7.68
CA ASN A 94 32.48 1.70 8.29
C ASN A 94 31.54 2.34 9.34
N LYS A 95 31.35 3.66 9.31
CA LYS A 95 30.38 4.38 10.15
C LYS A 95 28.99 4.29 9.52
N ALA A 96 27.98 4.03 10.34
CA ALA A 96 26.60 3.89 9.90
C ALA A 96 25.87 5.25 9.90
N TYR A 97 25.16 5.53 8.81
CA TYR A 97 24.33 6.71 8.62
C TYR A 97 22.92 6.30 8.27
N ALA A 98 21.92 7.07 8.71
CA ALA A 98 20.53 6.88 8.35
C ALA A 98 20.08 8.03 7.43
N ASN A 99 19.39 7.69 6.34
CA ASN A 99 18.79 8.64 5.42
C ASN A 99 17.28 8.43 5.36
N LEU A 100 16.56 9.54 5.13
CA LEU A 100 15.13 9.51 4.85
C LEU A 100 14.89 9.13 3.39
N LEU A 101 13.90 8.28 3.17
CA LEU A 101 13.30 8.00 1.87
C LEU A 101 11.92 8.64 1.85
N ALA A 102 11.66 9.49 0.86
CA ALA A 102 10.34 10.05 0.59
C ALA A 102 10.07 9.91 -0.91
N ALA A 103 8.91 9.40 -1.28
CA ALA A 103 8.54 9.18 -2.68
C ALA A 103 7.06 9.42 -2.93
N ILE A 104 6.74 9.88 -4.14
CA ILE A 104 5.41 9.74 -4.73
C ILE A 104 5.43 8.46 -5.56
N VAL A 105 4.40 7.63 -5.43
CA VAL A 105 4.30 6.35 -6.12
C VAL A 105 3.05 6.28 -6.96
N GLY A 106 3.09 5.47 -8.01
CA GLY A 106 1.90 4.95 -8.68
C GLY A 106 1.84 3.44 -8.49
N GLN A 107 0.65 2.86 -8.61
CA GLN A 107 0.43 1.42 -8.60
C GLN A 107 -0.45 1.04 -9.79
N ILE A 108 -0.12 -0.08 -10.41
CA ILE A 108 -0.99 -0.81 -11.34
C ILE A 108 -0.89 -2.27 -10.95
N GLY A 109 -2.03 -2.93 -10.77
CA GLY A 109 -2.05 -4.32 -10.35
C GLY A 109 -3.22 -5.10 -10.93
N ALA A 110 -3.06 -6.41 -10.86
CA ALA A 110 -4.10 -7.38 -11.10
C ALA A 110 -4.16 -8.34 -9.91
N GLU A 111 -5.36 -8.59 -9.39
CA GLU A 111 -5.60 -9.61 -8.39
C GLU A 111 -6.50 -10.71 -8.94
N TYR A 112 -6.26 -11.94 -8.49
CA TYR A 112 -7.09 -13.11 -8.74
C TYR A 112 -7.66 -13.60 -7.42
N ASN A 113 -8.99 -13.55 -7.28
CA ASN A 113 -9.69 -14.07 -6.11
C ASN A 113 -9.90 -15.58 -6.28
N ILE A 114 -9.41 -16.38 -5.34
CA ILE A 114 -9.52 -17.83 -5.45
C ILE A 114 -10.97 -18.26 -5.16
N PRO A 115 -11.69 -18.89 -6.11
CA PRO A 115 -13.06 -19.32 -5.87
C PRO A 115 -13.13 -20.31 -4.70
N GLY A 116 -14.01 -20.01 -3.73
CA GLY A 116 -14.22 -20.86 -2.55
C GLY A 116 -13.15 -20.75 -1.46
N ALA A 117 -12.17 -19.83 -1.59
CA ALA A 117 -11.21 -19.52 -0.53
C ALA A 117 -11.13 -18.00 -0.28
N PRO A 118 -11.02 -17.55 0.98
CA PRO A 118 -10.87 -16.14 1.33
C PRO A 118 -9.46 -15.61 1.05
N VAL A 119 -8.88 -15.93 -0.11
CA VAL A 119 -7.51 -15.60 -0.48
C VAL A 119 -7.48 -15.01 -1.89
N ASN A 120 -6.70 -13.94 -2.07
CA ASN A 120 -6.36 -13.39 -3.37
C ASN A 120 -4.86 -13.47 -3.63
N LEU A 121 -4.51 -13.55 -4.92
CA LEU A 121 -3.14 -13.48 -5.43
C LEU A 121 -3.02 -12.20 -6.25
N SER A 122 -1.99 -11.39 -6.04
CA SER A 122 -1.78 -10.17 -6.85
C SER A 122 -0.47 -10.19 -7.62
N LEU A 123 -0.46 -9.47 -8.74
CA LEU A 123 0.73 -9.05 -9.46
C LEU A 123 0.69 -7.53 -9.59
N ASP A 124 1.64 -6.85 -8.95
CA ASP A 124 1.66 -5.40 -8.80
C ASP A 124 2.91 -4.79 -9.40
N TRP A 125 2.76 -3.63 -10.05
CA TRP A 125 3.87 -2.78 -10.44
C TRP A 125 3.73 -1.41 -9.79
N ARG A 126 4.82 -0.92 -9.19
CA ARG A 126 4.81 0.31 -8.38
C ARG A 126 5.93 1.28 -8.78
N PRO A 127 5.76 2.10 -9.83
CA PRO A 127 6.73 3.15 -10.16
C PRO A 127 6.80 4.21 -9.05
N ALA A 128 8.00 4.76 -8.80
CA ALA A 128 8.24 5.74 -7.75
C ALA A 128 9.12 6.91 -8.23
N ILE A 129 8.79 8.11 -7.76
CA ILE A 129 9.63 9.30 -7.88
C ILE A 129 10.13 9.64 -6.48
N ASN A 130 11.44 9.53 -6.25
CA ASN A 130 12.07 9.74 -4.95
C ASN A 130 12.56 11.18 -4.79
N PHE A 131 12.36 11.76 -3.60
CA PHE A 131 12.68 13.14 -3.23
C PHE A 131 13.81 13.23 -2.18
N GLY A 132 14.63 12.18 -2.06
CA GLY A 132 15.78 12.10 -1.12
C GLY A 132 17.02 12.88 -1.58
N SER A 133 18.23 12.35 -1.36
CA SER A 133 19.53 12.93 -1.75
C SER A 133 19.77 13.03 -3.28
N GLY A 134 18.71 13.24 -4.05
CA GLY A 134 18.64 13.39 -5.50
C GLY A 134 17.25 13.01 -6.02
N PHE A 135 16.78 13.69 -7.09
CA PHE A 135 15.59 13.26 -7.84
C PHE A 135 15.96 11.99 -8.60
N ASN A 136 15.39 10.85 -8.21
CA ASN A 136 15.62 9.59 -8.89
C ASN A 136 14.30 8.86 -9.13
N PHE A 137 14.07 8.51 -10.39
CA PHE A 137 12.98 7.62 -10.75
C PHE A 137 13.35 6.19 -10.33
N GLY A 138 12.67 5.68 -9.31
CA GLY A 138 12.79 4.31 -8.85
C GLY A 138 11.77 3.44 -9.57
N TRP A 139 12.22 2.42 -10.29
CA TRP A 139 11.35 1.35 -10.76
C TRP A 139 11.31 0.28 -9.65
N ALA A 140 10.17 0.09 -8.99
CA ALA A 140 9.98 -1.15 -8.25
C ALA A 140 9.83 -2.29 -9.27
N ALA A 141 10.48 -3.43 -9.00
CA ALA A 141 10.19 -4.67 -9.72
C ALA A 141 8.70 -5.02 -9.57
N PHE A 142 8.21 -5.88 -10.47
CA PHE A 142 6.90 -6.50 -10.25
C PHE A 142 6.90 -7.24 -8.90
N ALA A 143 5.82 -7.10 -8.15
CA ALA A 143 5.64 -7.75 -6.87
C ALA A 143 4.52 -8.78 -6.95
N PHE A 144 4.72 -9.92 -6.31
CA PHE A 144 3.69 -10.92 -6.11
C PHE A 144 3.08 -10.75 -4.73
N GLY A 145 1.76 -10.71 -4.66
CA GLY A 145 1.02 -10.63 -3.40
C GLY A 145 0.21 -11.87 -3.12
N VAL A 146 0.05 -12.19 -1.85
CA VAL A 146 -0.94 -13.14 -1.34
C VAL A 146 -1.62 -12.47 -0.16
N ARG A 147 -2.94 -12.26 -0.23
CA ARG A 147 -3.71 -11.63 0.86
C ARG A 147 -4.92 -12.48 1.23
N TYR A 148 -5.21 -12.52 2.52
CA TYR A 148 -6.44 -13.07 3.07
C TYR A 148 -7.47 -11.94 3.18
N TYR A 149 -8.66 -12.10 2.60
CA TYR A 149 -9.72 -11.09 2.64
C TYR A 149 -10.84 -11.49 3.62
N PHE A 150 -11.35 -10.52 4.40
CA PHE A 150 -12.29 -10.72 5.50
C PHE A 150 -13.19 -9.51 5.76
#